data_AF-A0A1Q7YQ47-F1
#
_entry.id   AF-A0A1Q7YQ47-F1
#
_cell.length_a   1.000
_cell.length_b   1.000
_cell.length_c   1.000
_cell.angle_alpha   90.00
_cell.angle_beta   90.00
_cell.angle_gamma   90.00
#
_symmetry.space_group_name_H-M   'P 1'
#
loop_
_entity.id
_entity.type
_entity.pdbx_description
1 polymer ?
#
loop_
_entity_poly.entity_id
_entity_poly.type
_entity_poly.pdbx_seq_one_letter_code
_entity_poly.pdbx_strand_id
1 'polypeptide(L)' 'MLTPRDQLLANHDEFRKLAQEHTQYSQRLDSLTQKRYLTEDEKLEEIRLKKLKLRLKDQMESIERQYRQEVQNQVA' A
#
# COMPACT_ATOMS: atom_id res chain seq x y z
N MET A 1 15.48 4.34 16.11
CA MET A 1 15.86 3.79 14.80
C MET A 1 14.71 4.07 13.85
N LEU A 2 14.94 4.82 12.76
CA LEU A 2 13.93 4.99 11.71
C LEU A 2 13.75 3.63 11.02
N THR A 3 12.50 3.22 10.79
CA THR A 3 12.26 1.97 10.07
C THR A 3 12.67 2.16 8.60
N PRO A 4 13.10 1.10 7.88
CA PRO A 4 13.40 1.19 6.44
C PRO A 4 12.23 1.78 5.64
N ARG A 5 11.01 1.53 6.13
CA ARG A 5 9.77 2.09 5.60
C ARG A 5 9.68 3.61 5.74
N ASP A 6 10.13 4.18 6.86
CA ASP A 6 10.19 5.63 7.07
C ASP A 6 11.20 6.30 6.13
N GLN A 7 12.36 5.66 5.92
CA GLN A 7 13.35 6.18 4.98
C GLN A 7 12.84 6.16 3.53
N LEU A 8 12.09 5.13 3.16
CA LEU A 8 11.40 5.08 1.87
C LEU A 8 10.30 6.14 1.75
N LEU A 9 9.52 6.38 2.80
CA LEU A 9 8.54 7.46 2.81
C LEU A 9 9.19 8.85 2.65
N ALA A 10 10.42 9.01 3.13
CA ALA A 10 11.17 10.26 3.06
C ALA A 10 11.91 10.45 1.72
N ASN A 11 12.46 9.38 1.15
CA ASN A 11 13.33 9.45 -0.03
C ASN A 11 12.63 9.01 -1.33
N HIS A 12 11.47 8.35 -1.25
CA HIS A 12 10.81 7.75 -2.41
C HIS A 12 9.36 8.25 -2.53
N ASP A 13 9.16 9.26 -3.37
CA ASP A 13 7.84 9.86 -3.64
C ASP A 13 6.79 8.82 -4.10
N GLU A 14 7.21 7.82 -4.89
CA GLU A 14 6.32 6.74 -5.32
C GLU A 14 5.81 5.91 -4.14
N PHE A 15 6.69 5.55 -3.19
CA PHE A 15 6.29 4.81 -1.99
C PHE A 15 5.31 5.62 -1.15
N ARG A 16 5.53 6.93 -1.05
CA ARG A 16 4.62 7.85 -0.36
C ARG A 16 3.24 7.91 -1.03
N LYS A 17 3.18 7.98 -2.36
CA LYS A 17 1.92 7.92 -3.12
C LYS A 17 1.21 6.58 -2.90
N LEU A 18 1.93 5.46 -3.07
CA LEU A 18 1.38 4.12 -2.84
C LEU A 18 0.84 3.95 -1.42
N ALA A 19 1.53 4.49 -0.41
CA ALA A 19 1.08 4.45 0.99
C ALA A 19 -0.19 5.31 1.21
N GLN A 20 -0.29 6.47 0.57
CA GLN A 20 -1.51 7.30 0.60
C GLN A 20 -2.68 6.59 -0.08
N GLU A 21 -2.47 6.05 -1.28
CA GLU A 21 -3.49 5.29 -2.02
C GLU A 21 -3.94 4.05 -1.23
N HIS A 22 -3.00 3.32 -0.62
CA HIS A 22 -3.32 2.16 0.21
C HIS A 22 -4.20 2.56 1.41
N THR A 23 -3.91 3.71 2.03
CA THR A 23 -4.72 4.25 3.14
C THR A 23 -6.11 4.65 2.66
N GLN A 24 -6.21 5.36 1.54
CA GLN A 24 -7.51 5.74 0.95
C GLN A 24 -8.35 4.52 0.58
N TYR A 25 -7.77 3.53 -0.09
CA TYR A 25 -8.47 2.29 -0.42
C TYR A 25 -8.85 1.51 0.84
N SER A 26 -8.02 1.54 1.88
CA SER A 26 -8.38 0.93 3.15
C SER A 26 -9.60 1.59 3.79
N GLN A 27 -9.65 2.93 3.83
CA GLN A 27 -10.80 3.67 4.38
C GLN A 27 -12.08 3.42 3.57
N ARG A 28 -11.95 3.39 2.25
CA ARG A 28 -13.08 3.13 1.35
C ARG A 28 -13.61 1.71 1.51
N LEU A 29 -12.70 0.75 1.65
CA LEU A 29 -13.03 -0.65 1.92
C LEU A 29 -13.68 -0.79 3.30
N ASP A 30 -13.14 -0.15 4.34
CA ASP A 30 -13.71 -0.16 5.69
C ASP A 30 -15.13 0.42 5.71
N SER A 31 -15.36 1.52 4.97
CA SER A 31 -16.68 2.13 4.83
C SER A 31 -17.69 1.20 4.16
N LEU A 32 -17.25 0.38 3.20
CA LEU A 32 -18.07 -0.65 2.57
C LEU A 32 -18.31 -1.81 3.55
N THR A 33 -17.27 -2.33 4.18
CA THR A 33 -17.38 -3.46 5.11
C THR A 33 -18.19 -3.11 6.37
N GLN A 34 -18.22 -1.84 6.79
CA GLN A 34 -19.10 -1.31 7.85
C GLN A 34 -20.59 -1.33 7.46
N LYS A 35 -20.91 -1.28 6.16
CA LYS A 35 -22.30 -1.38 5.71
C LYS A 35 -22.78 -2.82 5.87
N ARG A 36 -23.82 -3.00 6.68
CA ARG A 36 -24.44 -4.31 6.94
C ARG A 36 -25.13 -4.92 5.71
N TYR A 37 -25.50 -4.09 4.73
CA TYR A 37 -26.10 -4.48 3.47
C TYR A 37 -25.33 -3.83 2.32
N LEU A 38 -24.41 -4.60 1.73
CA LEU A 38 -23.69 -4.23 0.52
C LEU A 38 -24.51 -4.65 -0.70
N THR A 39 -24.75 -3.72 -1.62
CA THR A 39 -25.32 -4.06 -2.93
C THR A 39 -24.30 -4.86 -3.76
N GLU A 40 -24.75 -5.45 -4.87
CA GLU A 40 -23.89 -6.27 -5.73
C GLU A 40 -22.72 -5.45 -6.32
N ASP A 41 -22.99 -4.20 -6.71
CA ASP A 41 -21.98 -3.21 -7.10
C ASP A 41 -20.97 -2.96 -5.97
N GLU A 42 -21.43 -2.79 -4.73
CA GLU A 42 -20.55 -2.53 -3.59
C GLU A 42 -19.68 -3.75 -3.23
N LYS A 43 -20.19 -4.98 -3.38
CA LYS A 43 -19.38 -6.20 -3.24
C LYS A 43 -18.30 -6.31 -4.32
N LEU A 44 -18.64 -5.99 -5.56
CA LEU A 44 -17.67 -5.94 -6.66
C LEU A 44 -16.60 -4.88 -6.39
N GLU A 45 -17.01 -3.73 -5.86
CA GLU A 45 -16.10 -2.66 -5.46
C GLU A 45 -15.20 -3.10 -4.30
N GLU A 46 -15.71 -3.81 -3.29
CA GLU A 46 -14.90 -4.37 -2.20
C GLU A 46 -13.83 -5.34 -2.73
N ILE A 47 -14.20 -6.24 -3.66
CA ILE A 47 -13.27 -7.19 -4.28
C ILE A 47 -12.21 -6.43 -5.10
N ARG A 48 -12.61 -5.40 -5.86
CA ARG A 48 -11.69 -4.54 -6.60
C ARG A 48 -10.73 -3.83 -5.67
N LEU A 49 -11.21 -3.24 -4.58
CA LEU A 49 -10.40 -2.54 -3.59
C LEU A 49 -9.43 -3.49 -2.88
N LYS A 50 -9.85 -4.72 -2.55
CA LYS A 50 -8.96 -5.77 -2.02
C LYS A 50 -7.83 -6.10 -2.99
N LYS A 51 -8.15 -6.28 -4.29
CA LYS A 51 -7.14 -6.54 -5.33
C LYS A 51 -6.19 -5.36 -5.51
N LEU A 52 -6.70 -4.13 -5.52
CA LEU A 52 -5.89 -2.91 -5.59
C LEU A 52 -4.96 -2.81 -4.38
N LYS A 53 -5.46 -3.01 -3.16
CA LYS A 53 -4.63 -3.03 -1.94
C LYS A 53 -3.55 -4.11 -2.01
N LEU A 54 -3.87 -5.30 -2.52
CA LEU A 54 -2.88 -6.36 -2.70
C LEU A 54 -1.78 -5.93 -3.67
N ARG A 55 -2.15 -5.37 -4.83
CA ARG A 55 -1.20 -4.82 -5.81
C ARG A 55 -0.32 -3.72 -5.24
N LEU A 56 -0.90 -2.78 -4.50
CA LEU A 56 -0.14 -1.72 -3.84
C LEU A 56 0.84 -2.29 -2.82
N LYS A 57 0.42 -3.30 -2.06
CA LYS A 57 1.30 -3.99 -1.11
C LYS A 57 2.47 -4.67 -1.85
N ASP A 58 2.20 -5.35 -2.96
CA ASP A 58 3.24 -5.98 -3.79
C ASP A 58 4.22 -4.94 -4.35
N GLN A 59 3.72 -3.79 -4.82
CA GLN A 59 4.57 -2.68 -5.28
C GLN A 59 5.42 -2.11 -4.15
N MET A 60 4.83 -1.87 -2.97
CA MET A 60 5.55 -1.41 -1.79
C MET A 60 6.63 -2.40 -1.38
N GLU A 61 6.36 -3.71 -1.39
CA GLU A 61 7.34 -4.75 -1.04
C GLU A 61 8.46 -4.84 -2.08
N SER A 62 8.16 -4.63 -3.37
CA SER A 62 9.18 -4.55 -4.43
C SER A 62 10.13 -3.38 -4.21
N ILE A 63 9.58 -2.19 -3.95
CA ILE A 63 10.36 -0.98 -3.64
C ILE A 63 11.18 -1.20 -2.36
N GLU A 64 10.59 -1.83 -1.34
CA GLU A 64 11.29 -2.12 -0.09
C GLU A 64 12.47 -3.07 -0.29
N ARG A 65 12.30 -4.09 -1.14
CA ARG A 65 13.39 -4.98 -1.56
C ARG A 65 14.49 -4.23 -2.29
N GLN A 66 14.15 -3.40 -3.27
CA GLN A 66 15.14 -2.61 -4.02
C GLN A 66 15.91 -1.66 -3.09
N TYR A 67 15.21 -0.98 -2.18
CA TYR A 67 15.83 -0.09 -1.22
C TYR A 67 16.77 -0.81 -0.26
N ARG A 68 16.36 -1.96 0.30
CA ARG A 68 17.26 -2.77 1.13
C ARG A 68 18.50 -3.20 0.36
N GLN A 69 18.35 -3.58 -0.91
CA GLN A 69 19.46 -3.97 -1.78
C GLN A 69 20.40 -2.78 -2.05
N GLU A 70 19.85 -1.60 -2.31
CA GLU A 70 20.61 -0.38 -2.57
C GLU A 70 21.36 0.09 -1.32
N VAL A 71 20.69 0.11 -0.17
CA VAL A 71 21.31 0.40 1.13
C VAL A 71 22.44 -0.59 1.43
N GLN A 72 22.21 -1.88 1.18
CA GLN A 72 23.23 -2.93 1.38
C GLN A 72 24.43 -2.75 0.43
N ASN A 73 24.21 -2.33 -0.82
CA ASN A 73 25.28 -2.06 -1.78
C ASN A 73 26.07 -0.78 -1.47
N GLN A 74 25.48 0.20 -0.78
CA GLN A 74 26.20 1.42 -0.37
C GLN A 74 27.10 1.23 0.85
N VAL A 75 26.91 0.17 1.64
CA VAL A 75 27.73 -0.12 2.83
C VAL A 75 28.81 -1.19 2.61
N ALA A 76 28.98 -1.68 1.38
CA ALA A 76 30.04 -2.62 0.98
C ALA A 76 31.15 -1.89 0.20
#